data_AF-A0A2G4IJK3-F1
#
_entry.id   AF-A0A2G4IJK3-F1
#
_cell.length_a   1.000
_cell.length_b   1.000
_cell.length_c   1.000
_cell.angle_alpha   90.00
_cell.angle_beta   90.00
_cell.angle_gamma   90.00
#
_symmetry.space_group_name_H-M   'P 1'
#
loop_
_entity.id
_entity.type
_entity.pdbx_description
1 polymer ?
#
loop_
_entity_poly.entity_id
_entity_poly.type
_entity_poly.pdbx_seq_one_letter_code
_entity_poly.pdbx_strand_id
1 'polypeptide(L)'
;MSKPPDVADESARPAGVRVNAPKCVRCAKPVEPRFRPFCSQRCSDIDLGAWVTGRYHVASDEPPPEAESDDRPLKPDPASEG
;
A
#
# COMPACT_ATOMS: atom_id res chain seq x y z
N MET A 1 45.63 26.79 10.41
CA MET A 1 44.43 27.19 11.16
C MET A 1 43.20 26.71 10.41
N SER A 2 42.76 25.47 10.66
CA SER A 2 41.54 24.91 10.06
C SER A 2 40.37 25.21 10.99
N LYS A 3 39.49 26.14 10.60
CA LYS A 3 38.27 26.45 11.34
C LYS A 3 37.25 25.32 11.09
N PRO A 4 36.64 24.72 12.12
CA PRO A 4 35.60 23.71 11.90
C PRO A 4 34.36 24.36 11.27
N PRO A 5 33.58 23.62 10.45
CA PRO A 5 32.33 24.12 9.94
C PRO A 5 31.31 24.30 11.06
N ASP A 6 30.55 25.38 10.91
CA ASP A 6 29.50 25.88 11.79
C ASP A 6 28.46 24.80 12.11
N VAL A 7 28.22 24.56 13.40
CA VAL A 7 27.16 23.68 13.91
C VAL A 7 25.81 24.25 13.51
N ALA A 8 25.10 23.56 12.60
CA ALA A 8 23.75 23.94 12.19
C ALA A 8 22.81 24.03 13.41
N ASP A 9 22.09 25.14 13.46
CA ASP A 9 21.05 25.53 14.42
C ASP A 9 20.09 24.37 14.78
N GLU A 10 20.19 23.87 16.01
CA GLU A 10 19.33 22.82 16.59
C GLU A 10 17.90 23.34 16.88
N SER A 11 17.66 24.65 16.71
CA SER A 11 16.45 25.36 17.14
C SER A 11 15.21 25.10 16.28
N ALA A 12 15.37 24.52 15.08
CA ALA A 12 14.26 24.25 14.16
C ALA A 12 13.52 22.92 14.39
N ARG A 13 13.74 22.21 15.51
CA ARG A 13 12.97 20.99 15.81
C ARG A 13 11.51 21.36 16.12
N PRO A 14 10.51 20.89 15.34
CA PRO A 14 9.13 21.19 15.64
C PRO A 14 8.76 20.58 17.00
N ALA A 15 8.16 21.39 17.87
CA ALA A 15 7.60 20.92 19.13
C ALA A 15 6.67 19.74 18.84
N GLY A 16 6.96 18.57 19.43
CA GLY A 16 6.37 17.29 19.04
C GLY A 16 4.85 17.34 18.88
N VAL A 17 4.37 16.98 17.68
CA VAL A 17 2.94 16.85 17.39
C VAL A 17 2.38 15.67 18.18
N ARG A 18 1.39 15.92 19.03
CA ARG A 18 0.64 14.85 19.71
C ARG A 18 -0.30 14.21 18.69
N VAL A 19 0.02 13.00 18.25
CA VAL A 19 -0.87 12.20 17.39
C VAL A 19 -1.82 11.41 18.28
N ASN A 20 -3.13 11.52 18.04
CA ASN A 20 -4.12 10.68 18.72
C ASN A 20 -3.82 9.20 18.49
N ALA A 21 -4.28 8.34 19.41
CA ALA A 21 -4.13 6.89 19.27
C ALA A 21 -4.68 6.43 17.90
N PRO A 22 -3.94 5.58 17.16
CA PRO A 22 -4.30 5.21 15.81
C PRO A 22 -5.62 4.45 15.80
N LYS A 23 -6.48 4.77 14.82
CA LYS A 23 -7.76 4.10 14.57
C LYS A 23 -7.62 3.14 13.39
N CYS A 24 -8.34 2.03 13.46
CA CYS A 24 -8.37 1.01 12.42
C CYS A 24 -8.86 1.65 11.11
N VAL A 25 -8.06 1.54 10.05
CA VAL A 25 -8.39 2.13 8.74
C VAL A 25 -9.65 1.52 8.10
N ARG A 26 -10.04 0.33 8.56
CA ARG A 26 -11.20 -0.40 8.02
C ARG A 26 -12.51 -0.11 8.75
N CYS A 27 -12.49 0.06 10.08
CA CYS A 27 -13.70 0.15 10.90
C CYS A 27 -13.65 1.19 12.04
N ALA A 28 -12.61 2.02 12.09
CA ALA A 28 -12.40 3.11 13.05
C ALA A 28 -12.29 2.73 14.54
N LYS A 29 -12.30 1.44 14.90
CA LYS A 29 -12.02 0.95 16.26
C LYS A 29 -10.56 1.23 16.67
N PRO A 30 -10.22 1.27 17.98
CA PRO A 30 -8.84 1.39 18.44
C PRO A 30 -7.95 0.30 17.82
N VAL A 31 -6.77 0.69 17.34
CA VAL A 31 -5.80 -0.23 16.77
C VAL A 31 -5.20 -1.11 17.85
N GLU A 32 -5.07 -2.40 17.54
CA GLU A 32 -4.34 -3.36 18.37
C GLU A 32 -2.88 -3.37 17.89
N PRO A 33 -1.88 -3.12 18.76
CA PRO A 33 -0.45 -3.11 18.38
C PRO A 33 0.03 -4.31 17.57
N ARG A 34 -0.54 -5.50 17.78
CA ARG A 34 -0.19 -6.70 17.00
C ARG A 34 -0.69 -6.65 15.55
N PHE A 35 -1.74 -5.90 15.28
CA PHE A 35 -2.45 -5.90 14.00
C PHE A 35 -2.40 -4.55 13.27
N ARG A 36 -1.50 -3.63 13.64
CA ARG A 36 -1.42 -2.31 12.98
C ARG A 36 -1.33 -2.46 11.45
N PRO A 37 -2.06 -1.67 10.65
CA PRO A 37 -2.90 -0.51 11.02
C PRO A 37 -4.36 -0.86 11.40
N PHE A 38 -4.67 -2.11 11.74
CA PHE A 38 -6.01 -2.62 12.00
C PHE A 38 -6.26 -2.93 13.49
N CYS A 39 -7.53 -3.15 13.85
CA CYS A 39 -7.91 -3.57 15.21
C CYS A 39 -7.87 -5.09 15.42
N SER A 40 -7.79 -5.90 14.36
CA SER A 40 -7.79 -7.37 14.44
C SER A 40 -7.36 -8.03 13.13
N GLN A 41 -7.02 -9.31 13.19
CA GLN A 41 -6.77 -10.16 12.01
C GLN A 41 -7.92 -10.10 11.00
N ARG A 42 -9.18 -10.21 11.47
CA ARG A 42 -10.36 -10.13 10.60
C ARG A 42 -10.41 -8.85 9.75
N CYS A 43 -10.03 -7.70 10.30
CA CYS A 43 -10.01 -6.45 9.53
C CYS A 43 -8.89 -6.43 8.48
N SER A 44 -7.74 -7.04 8.78
CA SER A 44 -6.65 -7.24 7.82
C SER A 44 -7.07 -8.14 6.67
N ASP A 45 -7.72 -9.27 6.95
CA ASP A 45 -8.12 -10.24 5.93
C ASP A 45 -9.20 -9.68 5.00
N ILE A 46 -10.15 -8.89 5.54
CA ILE A 46 -11.16 -8.20 4.73
C ILE A 46 -10.51 -7.18 3.78
N ASP A 47 -9.54 -6.42 4.27
CA ASP A 47 -8.84 -5.44 3.44
C ASP A 47 -8.07 -6.15 2.33
N LEU A 48 -7.32 -7.20 2.66
CA LEU A 48 -6.64 -8.05 1.68
C LEU A 48 -7.61 -8.65 0.65
N GLY A 49 -8.79 -9.12 1.08
CA GLY A 49 -9.81 -9.63 0.19
C GLY A 49 -10.31 -8.57 -0.81
N ALA A 50 -10.42 -7.31 -0.41
CA ALA A 50 -10.81 -6.23 -1.31
C ALA A 50 -9.73 -5.94 -2.38
N TRP A 51 -8.44 -6.11 -2.05
CA TRP A 51 -7.35 -6.07 -3.03
C TRP A 51 -7.40 -7.23 -4.00
N VAL A 52 -7.49 -8.47 -3.49
CA VAL A 52 -7.49 -9.69 -4.32
C VAL A 52 -8.69 -9.73 -5.27
N THR A 53 -9.84 -9.22 -4.83
CA THR A 53 -11.06 -9.18 -5.65
C THR A 53 -11.14 -7.97 -6.59
N GLY A 54 -10.12 -7.11 -6.62
CA GLY A 54 -10.10 -5.92 -7.48
C GLY A 54 -11.11 -4.84 -7.11
N ARG A 55 -11.65 -4.86 -5.87
CA ARG A 55 -12.58 -3.80 -5.42
C ARG A 55 -11.87 -2.47 -5.24
N TYR A 56 -10.61 -2.50 -4.80
CA TYR A 56 -9.76 -1.32 -4.81
C TYR A 56 -9.18 -1.12 -6.20
N HIS A 57 -9.46 0.04 -6.79
CA HIS A 57 -8.96 0.47 -8.08
C HIS A 57 -8.66 1.97 -8.01
N VAL A 58 -7.70 2.41 -8.82
CA VAL A 58 -7.40 3.82 -8.99
C VAL A 58 -8.24 4.31 -10.17
N ALA A 59 -9.06 5.33 -9.95
CA ALA A 59 -9.76 5.98 -11.05
C ALA A 59 -8.74 6.61 -12.00
N SER A 60 -8.92 6.40 -13.30
CA SER A 60 -8.10 7.00 -14.35
C SER A 60 -8.99 7.81 -15.27
N ASP A 61 -8.55 9.02 -15.62
CA ASP A 61 -9.14 9.86 -16.65
C ASP A 61 -8.65 9.49 -18.07
N GLU A 62 -7.61 8.67 -18.17
CA GLU A 62 -7.13 8.15 -19.46
C GLU A 62 -8.15 7.16 -20.01
N PRO A 63 -8.56 7.28 -21.30
CA PRO A 63 -9.37 6.24 -21.93
C PRO A 63 -8.70 4.88 -21.74
N PRO A 64 -9.48 3.81 -21.51
CA PRO A 64 -8.90 2.48 -21.38
C PRO A 64 -8.02 2.20 -22.60
N PRO A 65 -6.82 1.62 -22.41
CA PRO A 65 -5.98 1.27 -23.54
C PRO A 65 -6.81 0.40 -24.48
N GLU A 66 -6.70 0.66 -25.78
CA GLU A 66 -7.28 -0.21 -26.80
C GLU A 66 -6.81 -1.63 -26.46
N ALA A 67 -7.76 -2.53 -26.20
CA ALA A 67 -7.43 -3.88 -25.76
C ALA A 67 -6.52 -4.51 -26.83
N GLU A 68 -5.22 -4.56 -26.56
CA GLU A 68 -4.32 -5.44 -27.27
C GLU A 68 -4.83 -6.84 -26.95
N SER A 69 -5.63 -7.39 -27.85
CA SER A 69 -5.91 -8.82 -27.85
C SER A 69 -4.54 -9.50 -27.86
N ASP A 70 -4.15 -10.11 -26.74
CA ASP A 70 -3.05 -11.08 -26.71
C ASP A 70 -3.52 -12.28 -27.54
N ASP A 71 -3.56 -12.13 -28.86
CA ASP A 71 -3.56 -13.19 -29.86
C ASP A 71 -2.15 -13.77 -29.89
N ARG A 72 -1.64 -14.15 -28.72
CA ARG A 72 -0.42 -14.91 -28.62
C ARG A 72 -0.86 -16.36 -28.74
N PRO A 73 -0.48 -17.08 -29.80
CA PRO A 73 -0.89 -18.46 -29.96
C PRO A 73 -0.53 -19.23 -28.69
N LEU A 74 -1.54 -19.84 -28.05
CA LEU A 74 -1.30 -20.80 -26.98
C LEU A 74 -0.40 -21.88 -27.58
N LYS A 75 0.85 -21.94 -27.12
CA LYS A 75 1.72 -23.05 -27.50
C LYS A 75 0.98 -24.33 -27.11
N PRO A 76 0.76 -25.26 -28.05
CA PRO A 76 0.05 -26.49 -27.74
C PRO A 76 0.80 -27.23 -26.63
N ASP A 77 0.03 -27.85 -25.74
CA ASP A 77 0.54 -28.65 -24.63
C ASP A 77 1.39 -29.82 -25.18
N PRO A 78 2.61 -30.05 -24.68
CA PRO A 78 3.49 -31.14 -25.15
C PRO A 78 2.94 -32.54 -24.80
N ALA A 79 1.83 -32.63 -24.07
CA ALA A 79 1.15 -33.87 -23.72
C ALA A 79 0.15 -34.37 -24.78
N SER A 80 -0.05 -33.64 -25.88
CA SER A 80 -0.99 -34.02 -26.95
C SER A 80 -0.36 -34.68 -28.19
N GLU A 81 0.96 -34.87 -28.24
CA GLU A 81 1.58 -35.74 -29.25
C GLU A 81 1.77 -37.15 -28.68
N GLY A 82 0.85 -38.04 -29.04
CA GLY A 82 0.90 -39.49 -28.78
C GLY A 82 0.34 -40.24 -29.98
#